data_AF-A0A0N5BQH0-F1
#
_entry.id   AF-A0A0N5BQH0-F1
#
_cell.length_a   1.000
_cell.length_b   1.000
_cell.length_c   1.000
_cell.angle_alpha   90.00
_cell.angle_beta   90.00
_cell.angle_gamma   90.00
#
_symmetry.space_group_name_H-M   'P 1'
#
loop_
_entity.id
_entity.type
_entity.pdbx_description
1 polymer ?
#
loop_
_entity_poly.entity_id
_entity_poly.type
_entity_poly.pdbx_seq_one_letter_code
_entity_poly.pdbx_strand_id
1 'polypeptide(L)'
;MVVRTDDGIRYSYRNELYRTKDDVAEQVKKNHPTVKTQKLYLVKVAEISHYTRIIDPKNYNYESIAEHFDTKSCKVIVYEFCVYGKVYYKCFHKKFHRFEEAESYAKRKERMMSHICCYKPNHNKGKPKDLLKIVGKRSFSDKVWRSIWKTCYKHYCFSMNNFGYLKTRYVFEINMYRIAHNGKPIQQHPDLTSKAEKYLKNILDLGNNYIPNKYLDVYTKISTHMAPLLIKRWYEEEEFYRFSTEELIRKAAHFSAIVWKEVEYVGFAVHETCNSLHIVYLFYPTPNTPRGFPLNVVRRKSTLRESIRSSLGSSLKSPLGSSLKSPLRSPLRSST
;
A
#
# COMPACT_ATOMS: atom_id res chain seq x y z
N MET A 1 3.95 -25.21 -15.16
CA MET A 1 2.47 -25.05 -15.12
C MET A 1 1.84 -26.44 -15.20
N VAL A 2 0.67 -26.68 -14.60
CA VAL A 2 -0.02 -27.98 -14.74
C VAL A 2 -1.04 -27.83 -15.86
N VAL A 3 -1.02 -28.72 -16.85
CA VAL A 3 -1.89 -28.72 -18.03
C VAL A 3 -2.66 -30.03 -18.02
N ARG A 4 -3.99 -29.97 -18.14
CA ARG A 4 -4.80 -31.17 -18.38
C ARG A 4 -4.88 -31.39 -19.89
N THR A 5 -4.53 -32.59 -20.33
CA THR A 5 -4.61 -33.07 -21.71
C THR A 5 -5.50 -34.31 -21.74
N ASP A 6 -5.92 -34.74 -22.93
CA ASP A 6 -6.83 -35.89 -23.09
C ASP A 6 -6.24 -37.20 -22.56
N ASP A 7 -4.91 -37.29 -22.50
CA ASP A 7 -4.12 -38.42 -21.99
C ASP A 7 -3.67 -38.28 -20.52
N GLY A 8 -4.09 -37.22 -19.82
CA GLY A 8 -3.84 -37.05 -18.37
C GLY A 8 -3.31 -35.68 -17.96
N ILE A 9 -2.50 -35.64 -16.90
CA ILE A 9 -1.90 -34.40 -16.38
C ILE A 9 -0.48 -34.27 -16.93
N ARG A 10 -0.20 -33.15 -17.61
CA ARG A 10 1.11 -32.76 -18.13
C ARG A 10 1.66 -31.54 -17.37
N TYR A 11 2.96 -31.34 -17.42
CA TYR A 11 3.63 -30.19 -16.84
C TYR A 11 4.28 -29.34 -17.92
N SER A 12 4.03 -28.04 -17.94
CA SER A 12 4.59 -27.14 -18.95
C SER A 12 5.78 -26.33 -18.45
N TYR A 13 6.81 -26.24 -19.29
CA TYR A 13 7.98 -25.35 -19.16
C TYR A 13 8.46 -24.90 -20.54
N ARG A 14 8.71 -23.60 -20.73
CA ARG A 14 9.12 -22.98 -22.02
C ARG A 14 8.28 -23.41 -23.24
N ASN A 15 6.97 -23.54 -23.08
CA ASN A 15 6.01 -24.03 -24.09
C ASN A 15 6.13 -25.52 -24.45
N GLU A 16 7.01 -26.28 -23.81
CA GLU A 16 7.06 -27.74 -23.90
C GLU A 16 6.19 -28.39 -22.81
N LEU A 17 5.72 -29.61 -23.09
CA LEU A 17 4.93 -30.43 -22.17
C LEU A 17 5.71 -31.68 -21.73
N TYR A 18 5.70 -31.92 -20.43
CA TYR A 18 6.43 -33.00 -19.76
C TYR A 18 5.47 -33.93 -19.02
N ARG A 19 5.87 -35.18 -18.83
CA ARG A 19 5.05 -36.19 -18.16
C ARG A 19 5.12 -36.04 -16.65
N THR A 20 6.29 -35.75 -16.12
CA THR A 20 6.51 -35.60 -14.67
C THR A 20 7.06 -34.23 -14.30
N LYS A 21 7.01 -33.90 -13.00
CA LYS A 21 7.67 -32.70 -12.46
C LYS A 21 9.18 -32.82 -12.50
N ASP A 22 9.70 -34.04 -12.36
CA ASP A 22 11.14 -34.31 -12.35
C ASP A 22 11.75 -34.05 -13.71
N ASP A 23 11.05 -34.42 -14.80
CA ASP A 23 11.45 -34.08 -16.16
C ASP A 23 11.58 -32.56 -16.34
N VAL A 24 10.63 -31.79 -15.80
CA VAL A 24 10.69 -30.31 -15.83
C VAL A 24 11.88 -29.82 -15.01
N ALA A 25 12.10 -30.37 -13.81
CA ALA A 25 13.19 -29.98 -12.95
C ALA A 25 14.56 -30.23 -13.59
N GLU A 26 14.74 -31.35 -14.30
CA GLU A 26 15.96 -31.64 -15.07
C GLU A 26 16.21 -30.60 -16.17
N GLN A 27 15.16 -30.24 -16.92
CA GLN A 27 15.29 -29.22 -17.96
C GLN A 27 15.59 -27.83 -17.40
N VAL A 28 14.98 -27.47 -16.26
CA VAL A 28 15.29 -26.22 -15.56
C VAL A 28 16.75 -26.20 -15.10
N LYS A 29 17.28 -27.30 -14.54
CA LYS A 29 18.70 -27.42 -14.17
C LYS A 29 19.62 -27.28 -15.38
N LYS A 30 19.27 -27.92 -16.51
CA LYS A 30 20.03 -27.83 -17.77
C LYS A 30 20.05 -26.40 -18.33
N ASN A 31 18.95 -25.68 -18.22
CA ASN A 31 18.83 -24.30 -18.72
C ASN A 31 19.46 -23.26 -17.79
N HIS A 32 19.69 -23.60 -16.52
CA HIS A 32 20.31 -22.74 -15.50
C HIS A 32 21.48 -23.42 -14.79
N PRO A 33 22.52 -23.84 -15.52
CA PRO A 33 23.60 -24.66 -14.95
C PRO A 33 24.42 -23.93 -13.88
N THR A 34 24.41 -22.60 -13.89
CA THR A 34 25.12 -21.75 -12.93
C THR A 34 24.35 -21.52 -11.62
N VAL A 35 23.07 -21.90 -11.57
CA VAL A 35 22.21 -21.71 -10.40
C VAL A 35 22.20 -22.98 -9.58
N LYS A 36 22.61 -22.88 -8.30
CA LYS A 36 22.53 -24.02 -7.37
C LYS A 36 21.10 -24.55 -7.29
N THR A 37 20.93 -25.87 -7.32
CA THR A 37 19.62 -26.55 -7.31
C THR A 37 18.71 -26.10 -6.17
N GLN A 38 19.27 -25.81 -4.99
CA GLN A 38 18.52 -25.33 -3.82
C GLN A 38 17.90 -23.94 -4.00
N LYS A 39 18.29 -23.21 -5.06
CA LYS A 39 17.78 -21.88 -5.42
C LYS A 39 16.81 -21.91 -6.61
N LEU A 40 16.53 -23.10 -7.17
CA LEU A 40 15.58 -23.28 -8.27
C LEU A 40 14.22 -23.74 -7.72
N TYR A 41 13.16 -23.11 -8.23
CA TYR A 41 11.80 -23.35 -7.76
C TYR A 41 10.85 -23.49 -8.95
N LEU A 42 9.91 -24.43 -8.85
CA LEU A 42 8.80 -24.56 -9.79
C LEU A 42 7.59 -23.81 -9.24
N VAL A 43 6.96 -23.00 -10.09
CA VAL A 43 5.75 -22.24 -9.73
C VAL A 43 4.53 -23.02 -10.17
N LYS A 44 3.66 -23.38 -9.21
CA LYS A 44 2.35 -23.96 -9.52
C LYS A 44 1.39 -22.86 -9.95
N VAL A 45 1.21 -22.69 -11.26
CA VAL A 45 0.24 -21.75 -11.84
C VAL A 45 -1.01 -22.54 -12.23
N ALA A 46 -2.15 -22.20 -11.64
CA ALA A 46 -3.47 -22.66 -12.09
C ALA A 46 -4.01 -21.60 -13.06
N GLU A 47 -4.03 -21.92 -14.36
CA GLU A 47 -4.60 -21.13 -15.46
C GLU A 47 -4.11 -19.67 -15.63
N ILE A 48 -3.43 -19.42 -16.75
CA ILE A 48 -3.12 -18.07 -17.22
C ILE A 48 -4.17 -17.72 -18.28
N SER A 49 -5.10 -16.80 -17.96
CA SER A 49 -5.85 -16.11 -19.02
C SER A 49 -4.95 -15.07 -19.67
N HIS A 50 -5.16 -14.78 -20.96
CA HIS A 50 -4.43 -13.73 -21.69
C HIS A 50 -4.51 -12.33 -21.06
N TYR A 51 -5.38 -12.13 -20.06
CA TYR A 51 -5.63 -10.84 -19.39
C TYR A 51 -5.10 -10.75 -17.94
N THR A 52 -4.41 -11.75 -17.40
CA THR A 52 -3.91 -11.64 -16.02
C THR A 52 -2.75 -10.65 -15.88
N ARG A 53 -3.10 -9.48 -15.33
CA ARG A 53 -2.16 -8.51 -14.77
C ARG A 53 -1.27 -9.17 -13.71
N ILE A 54 0.01 -9.30 -14.03
CA ILE A 54 1.16 -9.19 -13.14
C ILE A 54 1.16 -10.16 -11.92
N ILE A 55 1.89 -11.26 -12.12
CA ILE A 55 2.40 -12.26 -11.16
C ILE A 55 2.81 -11.64 -9.81
N ASP A 56 2.09 -11.96 -8.72
CA ASP A 56 2.50 -11.71 -7.32
C ASP A 56 3.23 -12.95 -6.77
N PRO A 57 4.51 -12.82 -6.38
CA PRO A 57 5.28 -13.88 -5.72
C PRO A 57 4.53 -14.61 -4.60
N LYS A 58 3.80 -13.89 -3.76
CA LYS A 58 3.29 -14.45 -2.49
C LYS A 58 2.00 -15.26 -2.65
N ASN A 59 1.42 -15.30 -3.85
CA ASN A 59 0.14 -15.95 -4.14
C ASN A 59 0.30 -17.27 -4.91
N TYR A 60 1.54 -17.72 -5.16
CA TYR A 60 1.80 -19.00 -5.80
C TYR A 60 2.40 -19.99 -4.80
N ASN A 61 2.00 -21.26 -4.94
CA ASN A 61 2.67 -22.36 -4.27
C ASN A 61 3.95 -22.66 -5.05
N TYR A 62 5.10 -22.36 -4.43
CA TYR A 62 6.40 -22.77 -4.94
C TYR A 62 6.70 -24.17 -4.47
N GLU A 63 7.11 -25.02 -5.40
CA GLU A 63 7.66 -26.32 -5.09
C GLU A 63 9.17 -26.24 -5.30
N SER A 64 9.92 -26.51 -4.23
CA SER A 64 11.38 -26.59 -4.28
C SER A 64 11.79 -27.79 -5.12
N ILE A 65 12.83 -27.63 -5.94
CA ILE A 65 13.45 -28.74 -6.66
C ILE A 65 14.38 -29.57 -5.74
N ALA A 66 14.67 -29.07 -4.53
CA ALA A 66 15.45 -29.77 -3.50
C ALA A 66 14.59 -30.12 -2.27
N GLU A 67 14.89 -31.24 -1.61
CA GLU A 67 14.14 -31.83 -0.50
C GLU A 67 14.08 -30.96 0.78
N HIS A 68 14.97 -29.99 0.94
CA HIS A 68 15.07 -29.17 2.15
C HIS A 68 14.81 -27.68 1.87
N PHE A 69 13.86 -27.13 2.62
CA PHE A 69 13.30 -25.79 2.42
C PHE A 69 13.64 -24.86 3.58
N ASP A 70 14.30 -23.74 3.29
CA ASP A 70 14.48 -22.64 4.25
C ASP A 70 13.72 -21.38 3.77
N THR A 71 12.58 -21.12 4.39
CA THR A 71 11.68 -19.98 4.13
C THR A 71 12.09 -18.67 4.77
N LYS A 72 13.21 -18.61 5.49
CA LYS A 72 13.40 -17.60 6.55
C LYS A 72 14.14 -16.32 6.15
N SER A 73 14.02 -15.84 4.91
CA SER A 73 14.59 -14.54 4.53
C SER A 73 13.80 -13.81 3.44
N CYS A 74 13.87 -12.47 3.46
CA CYS A 74 13.47 -11.62 2.34
C CYS A 74 14.36 -11.91 1.14
N LYS A 75 13.92 -12.79 0.24
CA LYS A 75 14.68 -13.18 -0.96
C LYS A 75 14.27 -12.31 -2.15
N VAL A 76 15.27 -11.90 -2.94
CA VAL A 76 15.04 -11.35 -4.28
C VAL A 76 14.82 -12.51 -5.24
N ILE A 77 13.68 -12.53 -5.94
CA ILE A 77 13.30 -13.62 -6.84
C ILE A 77 13.33 -13.13 -8.29
N VAL A 78 13.94 -13.93 -9.15
CA VAL A 78 13.86 -13.78 -10.62
C VAL A 78 12.82 -14.77 -11.13
N TYR A 79 11.78 -14.26 -11.79
CA TYR A 79 10.75 -15.04 -12.46
C TYR A 79 11.13 -15.27 -13.90
N GLU A 80 11.11 -16.52 -14.34
CA GLU A 80 11.17 -16.88 -15.75
C GLU A 80 9.75 -17.14 -16.27
N PHE A 81 9.45 -16.63 -17.47
CA PHE A 81 8.20 -16.91 -18.17
C PHE A 81 8.41 -16.92 -19.68
N CYS A 82 7.61 -17.70 -20.39
CA CYS A 82 7.67 -17.80 -21.85
C CYS A 82 6.38 -17.22 -22.45
N VAL A 83 6.52 -16.42 -23.51
CA VAL A 83 5.39 -15.86 -24.27
C VAL A 83 5.70 -16.04 -25.75
N TYR A 84 4.83 -16.76 -26.47
CA TYR A 84 5.00 -17.07 -27.91
C TYR A 84 6.40 -17.61 -28.25
N GLY A 85 6.90 -18.57 -27.46
CA GLY A 85 8.22 -19.20 -27.67
C GLY A 85 9.42 -18.36 -27.23
N LYS A 86 9.21 -17.11 -26.81
CA LYS A 86 10.27 -16.23 -26.32
C LYS A 86 10.31 -16.23 -24.80
N VAL A 87 11.49 -16.52 -24.25
CA VAL A 87 11.74 -16.54 -22.81
C VAL A 87 12.06 -15.13 -22.32
N TYR A 88 11.50 -14.79 -21.16
CA TYR A 88 11.71 -13.53 -20.48
C TYR A 88 11.96 -13.75 -19.00
N TYR A 89 12.67 -12.81 -18.40
CA TYR A 89 12.95 -12.79 -16.98
C TYR A 89 12.38 -11.54 -16.35
N LYS A 90 11.92 -11.63 -15.10
CA LYS A 90 11.39 -10.49 -14.36
C LYS A 90 11.88 -10.52 -12.93
N CYS A 91 12.38 -9.40 -12.45
CA CYS A 91 12.78 -9.21 -11.06
C CYS A 91 12.12 -7.92 -10.56
N PHE A 92 11.31 -8.01 -9.50
CA PHE A 92 10.40 -6.94 -9.08
C PHE A 92 9.51 -6.44 -10.23
N HIS A 93 9.64 -5.17 -10.61
CA HIS A 93 8.89 -4.52 -11.69
C HIS A 93 9.66 -4.47 -13.01
N LYS A 94 10.93 -4.90 -13.05
CA LYS A 94 11.77 -4.82 -14.25
C LYS A 94 11.79 -6.15 -15.01
N LYS A 95 11.63 -6.08 -16.33
CA LYS A 95 11.68 -7.20 -17.28
C LYS A 95 13.04 -7.20 -18.00
N PHE A 96 13.54 -8.40 -18.31
CA PHE A 96 14.82 -8.66 -18.97
C PHE A 96 14.64 -9.73 -20.06
N HIS A 97 15.48 -9.67 -21.09
CA HIS A 97 15.51 -10.66 -22.17
C HIS A 97 16.55 -11.76 -21.93
N ARG A 98 17.53 -11.49 -21.06
CA ARG A 98 18.63 -12.40 -20.72
C ARG A 98 18.66 -12.68 -19.23
N PHE A 99 19.02 -13.91 -18.86
CA PHE A 99 19.05 -14.34 -17.47
C PHE A 99 20.14 -13.60 -16.70
N GLU A 100 21.32 -13.41 -17.29
CA GLU A 100 22.50 -12.81 -16.66
C GLU A 100 22.23 -11.36 -16.22
N GLU A 101 21.44 -10.62 -17.00
CA GLU A 101 21.02 -9.25 -16.67
C GLU A 101 20.06 -9.22 -15.49
N ALA A 102 19.08 -10.13 -15.49
CA ALA A 102 18.12 -10.27 -14.40
C ALA A 102 18.82 -10.71 -13.10
N GLU A 103 19.79 -11.63 -13.22
CA GLU A 103 20.61 -12.11 -12.11
C GLU A 103 21.50 -11.00 -11.55
N SER A 104 22.18 -10.25 -12.42
CA SER A 104 23.02 -9.11 -12.01
C SER A 104 22.19 -8.01 -11.33
N TYR A 105 20.98 -7.76 -11.83
CA TYR A 105 20.04 -6.86 -11.18
C TYR A 105 19.56 -7.40 -9.83
N ALA A 106 19.25 -8.69 -9.75
CA ALA A 106 18.84 -9.35 -8.52
C ALA A 106 19.95 -9.31 -7.45
N LYS A 107 21.21 -9.62 -7.80
CA LYS A 107 22.38 -9.53 -6.92
C LYS A 107 22.60 -8.12 -6.38
N ARG A 108 22.43 -7.08 -7.21
CA ARG A 108 22.50 -5.67 -6.76
C ARG A 108 21.37 -5.34 -5.79
N LYS A 109 20.15 -5.80 -6.07
CA LYS A 109 19.00 -5.63 -5.17
C LYS A 109 19.14 -6.44 -3.89
N GLU A 110 19.76 -7.62 -3.94
CA GLU A 110 20.04 -8.45 -2.79
C GLU A 110 21.11 -7.81 -1.91
N ARG A 111 22.17 -7.21 -2.46
CA ARG A 111 23.14 -6.41 -1.68
C ARG A 111 22.49 -5.21 -1.02
N MET A 112 21.67 -4.46 -1.78
CA MET A 112 20.87 -3.37 -1.24
C MET A 112 19.94 -3.87 -0.12
N MET A 113 19.26 -5.00 -0.34
CA MET A 113 18.36 -5.62 0.61
C MET A 113 19.08 -6.29 1.79
N SER A 114 20.32 -6.75 1.67
CA SER A 114 21.10 -7.34 2.77
C SER A 114 21.55 -6.27 3.75
N HIS A 115 21.81 -5.05 3.28
CA HIS A 115 22.00 -3.88 4.14
C HIS A 115 20.66 -3.42 4.78
N ILE A 116 19.52 -3.76 4.18
CA ILE A 116 18.15 -3.45 4.65
C ILE A 116 17.53 -4.63 5.44
N CYS A 117 18.10 -5.84 5.42
CA CYS A 117 17.56 -7.04 6.08
C CYS A 117 18.35 -7.41 7.34
N CYS A 118 19.24 -6.53 7.81
CA CYS A 118 19.80 -6.57 9.16
C CYS A 118 18.76 -6.25 10.25
N TYR A 119 17.54 -6.75 10.11
CA TYR A 119 16.68 -7.01 11.25
C TYR A 119 16.58 -8.52 11.43
N LYS A 120 17.57 -9.08 12.12
CA LYS A 120 17.33 -10.34 12.83
C LYS A 120 16.12 -10.05 13.73
N PRO A 121 15.00 -10.80 13.62
CA PRO A 121 13.93 -10.66 14.59
C PRO A 121 14.56 -10.96 15.95
N ASN A 122 14.59 -9.95 16.82
CA ASN A 122 14.97 -10.17 18.20
C ASN A 122 13.92 -11.14 18.74
N HIS A 123 14.30 -12.39 18.99
CA HIS A 123 13.41 -13.51 19.35
C HIS A 123 12.63 -13.27 20.67
N ASN A 124 12.85 -12.12 21.33
CA ASN A 124 12.23 -11.71 22.58
C ASN A 124 11.13 -10.65 22.47
N LYS A 125 10.60 -10.34 21.27
CA LYS A 125 9.32 -9.59 21.16
C LYS A 125 8.29 -10.46 20.46
N GLY A 126 7.21 -10.78 21.19
CA GLY A 126 6.16 -11.71 20.76
C GLY A 126 5.64 -11.45 19.35
N LYS A 127 5.05 -12.49 18.75
CA LYS A 127 4.47 -12.49 17.39
C LYS A 127 3.80 -11.14 17.06
N PRO A 128 4.07 -10.53 15.88
CA PRO A 128 3.44 -9.27 15.49
C PRO A 128 1.93 -9.37 15.70
N LYS A 129 1.38 -8.53 16.59
CA LYS A 129 -0.05 -8.51 16.86
C LYS A 129 -0.77 -8.13 15.56
N ASP A 130 -1.75 -8.93 15.15
CA ASP A 130 -2.59 -8.65 13.98
C ASP A 130 -3.23 -7.26 14.13
N LEU A 131 -3.03 -6.38 13.14
CA LEU A 131 -3.57 -5.01 13.15
C LEU A 131 -5.09 -5.01 13.39
N LEU A 132 -5.81 -6.02 12.89
CA LEU A 132 -7.25 -6.14 13.10
C LEU A 132 -7.64 -6.29 14.57
N LYS A 133 -6.74 -6.80 15.41
CA LYS A 133 -6.93 -6.86 16.87
C LYS A 133 -6.59 -5.54 17.54
N ILE A 134 -5.61 -4.80 17.01
CA ILE A 134 -5.17 -3.50 17.56
C ILE A 134 -6.21 -2.40 17.32
N VAL A 135 -6.83 -2.36 16.14
CA VAL A 135 -7.70 -1.25 15.70
C VAL A 135 -8.95 -1.05 16.56
N GLY A 136 -9.37 -2.01 17.38
CA GLY A 136 -10.68 -1.93 18.05
C GLY A 136 -11.85 -2.12 17.07
N LYS A 137 -13.10 -2.09 17.54
CA LYS A 137 -14.31 -2.36 16.73
C LYS A 137 -15.41 -1.31 16.85
N ARG A 138 -15.34 -0.42 17.83
CA ARG A 138 -16.51 0.35 18.31
C ARG A 138 -16.37 1.84 18.08
N SER A 139 -15.16 2.38 18.24
CA SER A 139 -14.93 3.82 18.15
C SER A 139 -15.20 4.33 16.73
N PHE A 140 -15.35 5.66 16.59
CA PHE A 140 -15.50 6.28 15.29
C PHE A 140 -14.29 6.01 14.38
N SER A 141 -13.08 6.18 14.89
CA SER A 141 -11.84 5.93 14.14
C SER A 141 -11.65 4.45 13.81
N ASP A 142 -12.13 3.52 14.65
CA ASP A 142 -12.11 2.08 14.36
C ASP A 142 -12.95 1.76 13.11
N LYS A 143 -14.15 2.34 13.02
CA LYS A 143 -15.08 2.12 11.91
C LYS A 143 -14.54 2.71 10.62
N VAL A 144 -14.03 3.95 10.67
CA VAL A 144 -13.38 4.61 9.53
C VAL A 144 -12.20 3.76 9.04
N TRP A 145 -11.28 3.41 9.93
CA TRP A 145 -10.12 2.61 9.58
C TRP A 145 -10.51 1.29 8.90
N ARG A 146 -11.48 0.55 9.48
CA ARG A 146 -11.93 -0.73 8.93
C ARG A 146 -12.55 -0.60 7.54
N SER A 147 -13.24 0.50 7.26
CA SER A 147 -13.84 0.74 5.93
C SER A 147 -12.78 0.96 4.83
N ILE A 148 -11.59 1.43 5.19
CA ILE A 148 -10.53 1.81 4.24
C ILE A 148 -9.43 0.74 4.13
N TRP A 149 -9.04 0.17 5.27
CA TRP A 149 -7.83 -0.64 5.38
C TRP A 149 -8.08 -2.15 5.47
N LYS A 150 -9.29 -2.61 5.79
CA LYS A 150 -9.58 -4.05 6.01
C LYS A 150 -9.13 -4.94 4.84
N THR A 151 -9.15 -4.43 3.62
CA THR A 151 -8.72 -5.15 2.41
C THR A 151 -7.25 -4.94 2.02
N CYS A 152 -6.55 -3.99 2.63
CA CYS A 152 -5.20 -3.56 2.21
C CYS A 152 -4.29 -3.08 3.36
N TYR A 153 -4.38 -3.70 4.55
CA TYR A 153 -3.54 -3.35 5.70
C TYR A 153 -2.21 -4.11 5.76
N LYS A 154 -2.01 -5.11 4.88
CA LYS A 154 -0.77 -5.88 4.81
C LYS A 154 0.23 -5.14 3.92
N HIS A 155 1.52 -5.25 4.26
CA HIS A 155 2.62 -4.56 3.58
C HIS A 155 2.61 -4.69 2.08
N TYR A 156 2.46 -5.91 1.56
CA TYR A 156 2.48 -6.16 0.11
C TYR A 156 1.40 -5.35 -0.65
N CYS A 157 0.28 -5.02 0.00
CA CYS A 157 -0.80 -4.27 -0.61
C CYS A 157 -0.54 -2.76 -0.53
N PHE A 158 -0.27 -2.23 0.66
CA PHE A 158 -0.12 -0.77 0.81
C PHE A 158 1.17 -0.23 0.17
N SER A 159 2.20 -1.06 0.01
CA SER A 159 3.47 -0.70 -0.66
C SER A 159 3.38 -0.68 -2.19
N MET A 160 2.27 -1.15 -2.77
CA MET A 160 2.08 -1.15 -4.23
C MET A 160 2.20 0.26 -4.82
N ASN A 161 2.70 0.31 -6.05
CA ASN A 161 2.95 1.54 -6.80
C ASN A 161 3.80 2.54 -6.00
N ASN A 162 4.93 2.09 -5.47
CA ASN A 162 5.82 2.89 -4.64
C ASN A 162 5.06 3.61 -3.50
N PHE A 163 4.31 2.82 -2.70
CA PHE A 163 3.41 3.31 -1.65
C PHE A 163 2.25 4.19 -2.12
N GLY A 164 1.93 4.24 -3.41
CA GLY A 164 0.75 4.96 -3.93
C GLY A 164 -0.56 4.50 -3.28
N TYR A 165 -0.68 3.21 -2.97
CA TYR A 165 -1.85 2.64 -2.29
C TYR A 165 -1.95 3.11 -0.83
N LEU A 166 -0.82 3.25 -0.14
CA LEU A 166 -0.73 3.81 1.21
C LEU A 166 -1.14 5.29 1.20
N LYS A 167 -0.49 6.10 0.34
CA LYS A 167 -0.75 7.55 0.23
C LYS A 167 -2.22 7.85 -0.09
N THR A 168 -2.79 7.11 -1.04
CA THR A 168 -4.21 7.23 -1.43
C THR A 168 -5.14 6.96 -0.25
N ARG A 169 -4.88 5.90 0.52
CA ARG A 169 -5.70 5.55 1.69
C ARG A 169 -5.52 6.52 2.86
N TYR A 170 -4.33 7.08 3.05
CA TYR A 170 -4.14 8.18 4.01
C TYR A 170 -5.03 9.36 3.67
N VAL A 171 -5.08 9.79 2.40
CA VAL A 171 -5.96 10.87 1.96
C VAL A 171 -7.43 10.52 2.20
N PHE A 172 -7.86 9.31 1.84
CA PHE A 172 -9.23 8.88 2.10
C PHE A 172 -9.58 8.88 3.59
N GLU A 173 -8.68 8.41 4.45
CA GLU A 173 -8.91 8.39 5.90
C GLU A 173 -8.97 9.80 6.49
N ILE A 174 -8.04 10.68 6.10
CA ILE A 174 -8.07 12.11 6.45
C ILE A 174 -9.42 12.71 6.02
N ASN A 175 -9.88 12.46 4.80
CA ASN A 175 -11.13 13.00 4.28
C ASN A 175 -12.36 12.53 5.05
N MET A 176 -12.39 11.27 5.49
CA MET A 176 -13.47 10.76 6.35
C MET A 176 -13.52 11.49 7.70
N TYR A 177 -12.37 11.79 8.28
CA TYR A 177 -12.29 12.59 9.50
C TYR A 177 -12.70 14.04 9.24
N ARG A 178 -12.18 14.68 8.20
CA ARG A 178 -12.53 16.07 7.84
C ARG A 178 -14.02 16.26 7.63
N ILE A 179 -14.68 15.40 6.86
CA ILE A 179 -16.14 15.47 6.65
C ILE A 179 -16.89 15.41 7.98
N ALA A 180 -16.45 14.57 8.91
CA ALA A 180 -17.08 14.44 10.21
C ALA A 180 -16.92 15.71 11.08
N HIS A 181 -15.87 16.51 10.81
CA HIS A 181 -15.56 17.80 11.42
C HIS A 181 -15.89 18.99 10.48
N ASN A 182 -16.85 18.87 9.56
CA ASN A 182 -17.26 19.92 8.61
C ASN A 182 -16.13 20.50 7.72
N GLY A 183 -14.99 19.83 7.61
CA GLY A 183 -13.93 20.14 6.66
C GLY A 183 -14.24 19.59 5.27
N LYS A 184 -13.81 20.31 4.24
CA LYS A 184 -13.89 19.83 2.85
C LYS A 184 -12.83 18.75 2.61
N PRO A 185 -13.10 17.73 1.76
CA PRO A 185 -12.08 16.77 1.36
C PRO A 185 -10.85 17.44 0.75
N ILE A 186 -9.66 16.96 1.10
CA ILE A 186 -8.38 17.38 0.54
C ILE A 186 -7.94 16.46 -0.59
N GLN A 187 -7.02 16.94 -1.41
CA GLN A 187 -6.45 16.19 -2.53
C GLN A 187 -4.93 16.13 -2.45
N GLN A 188 -4.34 15.13 -3.10
CA GLN A 188 -2.89 15.10 -3.25
C GLN A 188 -2.43 16.12 -4.31
N HIS A 189 -1.38 16.88 -4.01
CA HIS A 189 -0.79 17.82 -4.96
C HIS A 189 0.62 17.38 -5.39
N PRO A 190 0.93 17.35 -6.71
CA PRO A 190 2.24 16.96 -7.21
C PRO A 190 3.38 17.80 -6.62
N ASP A 191 3.25 19.13 -6.63
CA ASP A 191 4.33 20.01 -6.16
C ASP A 191 4.65 19.84 -4.66
N LEU A 192 3.61 19.65 -3.83
CA LEU A 192 3.80 19.32 -2.41
C LEU A 192 4.47 17.96 -2.26
N THR A 193 4.14 17.00 -3.12
CA THR A 193 4.76 15.67 -3.12
C THR A 193 6.24 15.77 -3.49
N SER A 194 6.60 16.47 -4.56
CA SER A 194 7.99 16.70 -4.94
C SER A 194 8.78 17.45 -3.87
N LYS A 195 8.16 18.44 -3.21
CA LYS A 195 8.77 19.15 -2.09
C LYS A 195 8.99 18.23 -0.87
N ALA A 196 8.01 17.39 -0.55
CA ALA A 196 8.11 16.40 0.51
C ALA A 196 9.22 15.38 0.21
N GLU A 197 9.39 14.97 -1.04
CA GLU A 197 10.45 14.04 -1.47
C GLU A 197 11.84 14.65 -1.31
N LYS A 198 11.99 15.94 -1.65
CA LYS A 198 13.23 16.68 -1.39
C LYS A 198 13.54 16.76 0.11
N TYR A 199 12.54 17.03 0.95
CA TYR A 199 12.72 17.06 2.41
C TYR A 199 13.10 15.68 2.95
N LEU A 200 12.41 14.63 2.50
CA LEU A 200 12.70 13.28 2.93
C LEU A 200 14.11 12.85 2.53
N LYS A 201 14.55 13.17 1.31
CA LYS A 201 15.93 12.92 0.87
C LYS A 201 16.94 13.60 1.80
N ASN A 202 16.76 14.89 2.08
CA ASN A 202 17.64 15.62 2.99
C ASN A 202 17.69 15.00 4.39
N ILE A 203 16.55 14.52 4.91
CA ILE A 203 16.50 13.86 6.24
C ILE A 203 17.27 12.54 6.22
N LEU A 204 17.13 11.75 5.16
CA LEU A 204 17.81 10.47 5.03
C LEU A 204 19.33 10.63 4.85
N ASP A 205 19.76 11.66 4.11
CA ASP A 205 21.17 11.97 3.87
C ASP A 205 21.90 12.41 5.16
N LEU A 206 21.19 12.95 6.17
CA LEU A 206 21.74 13.31 7.48
C LEU A 206 21.99 12.10 8.40
N GLY A 207 21.43 10.93 8.08
CA GLY A 207 21.52 9.73 8.91
C GLY A 207 20.59 9.73 10.13
N ASN A 208 20.64 8.64 10.92
CA ASN A 208 19.64 8.35 11.95
C ASN A 208 19.78 9.17 13.26
N ASN A 209 20.83 9.97 13.42
CA ASN A 209 21.20 10.52 14.73
C ASN A 209 20.68 11.95 14.97
N TYR A 210 20.18 12.63 13.94
CA TYR A 210 19.71 14.01 14.08
C TYR A 210 18.67 14.39 13.02
N ILE A 211 17.52 14.88 13.47
CA ILE A 211 16.49 15.47 12.60
C ILE A 211 16.44 16.97 12.90
N PRO A 212 16.78 17.84 11.93
CA PRO A 212 16.68 19.28 12.12
C PRO A 212 15.28 19.74 12.53
N ASN A 213 15.20 20.74 13.43
CA ASN A 213 13.93 21.26 13.97
C ASN A 213 12.90 21.60 12.89
N LYS A 214 13.34 22.14 11.74
CA LYS A 214 12.48 22.49 10.60
C LYS A 214 11.69 21.33 10.00
N TYR A 215 12.06 20.08 10.30
CA TYR A 215 11.38 18.89 9.81
C TYR A 215 10.51 18.20 10.87
N LEU A 216 10.63 18.57 12.15
CA LEU A 216 9.94 17.86 13.25
C LEU A 216 8.42 17.86 13.11
N ASP A 217 7.85 18.96 12.59
CA ASP A 217 6.40 19.11 12.42
C ASP A 217 5.86 18.49 11.11
N VAL A 218 6.74 17.95 10.24
CA VAL A 218 6.37 17.42 8.91
C VAL A 218 6.93 16.02 8.64
N TYR A 219 7.66 15.44 9.59
CA TYR A 219 8.29 14.13 9.46
C TYR A 219 7.76 13.16 10.52
N THR A 220 7.55 11.92 10.13
CA THR A 220 7.26 10.84 11.06
C THR A 220 7.99 9.56 10.68
N LYS A 221 8.40 8.80 11.70
CA LYS A 221 8.97 7.47 11.56
C LYS A 221 8.01 6.48 12.20
N ILE A 222 7.55 5.49 11.44
CA ILE A 222 6.63 4.47 11.93
C ILE A 222 7.14 3.09 11.56
N SER A 223 6.95 2.09 12.42
CA SER A 223 7.26 0.71 12.05
C SER A 223 6.44 0.31 10.83
N THR A 224 7.06 -0.36 9.86
CA THR A 224 6.43 -0.71 8.58
C THR A 224 5.08 -1.40 8.76
N HIS A 225 5.01 -2.39 9.64
CA HIS A 225 3.78 -3.12 9.91
C HIS A 225 2.67 -2.28 10.58
N MET A 226 2.99 -1.10 11.10
CA MET A 226 2.06 -0.16 11.74
C MET A 226 1.65 0.99 10.82
N ALA A 227 2.24 1.12 9.63
CA ALA A 227 1.94 2.21 8.69
C ALA A 227 0.44 2.44 8.44
N PRO A 228 -0.41 1.39 8.26
CA PRO A 228 -1.85 1.60 8.10
C PRO A 228 -2.53 2.32 9.27
N LEU A 229 -1.95 2.33 10.47
CA LEU A 229 -2.52 2.99 11.64
C LEU A 229 -2.11 4.45 11.80
N LEU A 230 -1.26 5.00 10.93
CA LEU A 230 -0.69 6.33 11.12
C LEU A 230 -1.75 7.42 11.28
N ILE A 231 -2.66 7.52 10.32
CA ILE A 231 -3.70 8.56 10.33
C ILE A 231 -4.72 8.32 11.44
N LYS A 232 -5.07 7.07 11.73
CA LYS A 232 -5.91 6.72 12.89
C LYS A 232 -5.31 7.25 14.19
N ARG A 233 -4.01 7.02 14.41
CA ARG A 233 -3.30 7.49 15.61
C ARG A 233 -3.27 9.01 15.70
N TRP A 234 -2.99 9.69 14.58
CA TRP A 234 -3.08 11.15 14.53
C TRP A 234 -4.47 11.65 14.88
N TYR A 235 -5.51 10.99 14.41
CA TYR A 235 -6.88 11.35 14.76
C TYR A 235 -7.22 11.08 16.23
N GLU A 236 -6.74 9.98 16.79
CA GLU A 236 -6.96 9.62 18.20
C GLU A 236 -6.35 10.63 19.18
N GLU A 237 -5.40 11.47 18.75
CA GLU A 237 -4.93 12.61 19.56
C GLU A 237 -6.04 13.63 19.89
N GLU A 238 -7.23 13.53 19.27
CA GLU A 238 -8.45 14.24 19.68
C GLU A 238 -8.69 14.15 21.19
N GLU A 239 -8.35 13.03 21.82
CA GLU A 239 -8.51 12.83 23.27
C GLU A 239 -7.74 13.87 24.12
N PHE A 240 -6.65 14.43 23.57
CA PHE A 240 -5.83 15.46 24.21
C PHE A 240 -6.23 16.87 23.78
N TYR A 241 -7.17 17.03 22.84
CA TYR A 241 -7.52 18.32 22.27
C TYR A 241 -8.61 19.04 23.07
N ARG A 242 -8.42 20.34 23.28
CA ARG A 242 -9.41 21.23 23.91
C ARG A 242 -10.02 22.13 22.84
N PHE A 243 -11.27 21.88 22.46
CA PHE A 243 -11.98 22.70 21.48
C PHE A 243 -12.12 24.15 21.97
N SER A 244 -12.13 25.09 21.00
CA SER A 244 -12.10 26.54 21.24
C SER A 244 -10.81 27.08 21.87
N THR A 245 -9.73 26.27 21.92
CA THR A 245 -8.39 26.78 22.19
C THR A 245 -7.93 27.72 21.08
N GLU A 246 -7.13 28.73 21.42
CA GLU A 246 -6.42 29.57 20.44
C GLU A 246 -4.97 29.11 20.21
N GLU A 247 -4.49 28.19 21.05
CA GLU A 247 -3.09 27.75 21.10
C GLU A 247 -2.90 26.33 20.58
N LEU A 248 -1.70 26.06 20.06
CA LEU A 248 -1.25 24.74 19.64
C LEU A 248 -1.04 23.82 20.84
N ILE A 249 -1.84 22.76 20.92
CA ILE A 249 -1.62 21.66 21.87
C ILE A 249 -0.68 20.65 21.21
N ARG A 250 0.59 20.63 21.60
CA ARG A 250 1.63 19.77 20.98
C ARG A 250 1.25 18.28 20.93
N LYS A 251 0.56 17.76 21.94
CA LYS A 251 0.09 16.36 21.99
C LYS A 251 -1.03 16.04 21.00
N ALA A 252 -1.69 17.05 20.44
CA ALA A 252 -2.79 16.94 19.49
C ALA A 252 -2.52 17.70 18.18
N ALA A 253 -1.24 17.97 17.90
CA ALA A 253 -0.82 18.75 16.74
C ALA A 253 -1.15 18.04 15.42
N HIS A 254 -1.09 16.70 15.38
CA HIS A 254 -1.43 15.97 14.17
C HIS A 254 -2.95 15.91 13.99
N PHE A 255 -3.72 15.70 15.07
CA PHE A 255 -5.17 15.77 15.05
C PHE A 255 -5.64 17.10 14.45
N SER A 256 -5.20 18.23 15.02
CA SER A 256 -5.61 19.55 14.55
C SER A 256 -5.19 19.80 13.11
N ALA A 257 -4.02 19.30 12.68
CA ALA A 257 -3.56 19.43 11.30
C ALA A 257 -4.44 18.69 10.29
N ILE A 258 -4.82 17.44 10.56
CA ILE A 258 -5.60 16.66 9.58
C ILE A 258 -7.06 17.14 9.46
N VAL A 259 -7.65 17.68 10.53
CA VAL A 259 -9.02 18.21 10.50
C VAL A 259 -9.10 19.70 10.16
N TRP A 260 -7.96 20.38 9.99
CA TRP A 260 -7.88 21.83 9.76
C TRP A 260 -8.70 22.28 8.54
N LYS A 261 -9.82 22.97 8.76
CA LYS A 261 -10.83 23.26 7.73
C LYS A 261 -10.27 23.89 6.45
N GLU A 262 -9.35 24.83 6.57
CA GLU A 262 -8.74 25.55 5.44
C GLU A 262 -7.73 24.75 4.63
N VAL A 263 -7.20 23.63 5.13
CA VAL A 263 -6.28 22.79 4.33
C VAL A 263 -7.03 22.25 3.11
N GLU A 264 -6.42 22.34 1.93
CA GLU A 264 -6.99 21.88 0.66
C GLU A 264 -6.17 20.74 0.04
N TYR A 265 -4.86 20.75 0.28
CA TYR A 265 -3.92 19.86 -0.39
C TYR A 265 -2.96 19.19 0.58
N VAL A 266 -2.45 18.03 0.17
CA VAL A 266 -1.37 17.32 0.86
C VAL A 266 -0.36 16.73 -0.12
N GLY A 267 0.92 16.74 0.23
CA GLY A 267 1.97 15.96 -0.42
C GLY A 267 2.54 14.92 0.53
N PHE A 268 2.80 13.71 0.03
CA PHE A 268 3.42 12.64 0.83
C PHE A 268 4.65 12.07 0.14
N ALA A 269 5.76 12.03 0.87
CA ALA A 269 6.94 11.26 0.53
C ALA A 269 7.10 10.09 1.49
N VAL A 270 7.44 8.91 0.98
CA VAL A 270 7.58 7.69 1.76
C VAL A 270 8.87 7.01 1.36
N HIS A 271 9.69 6.66 2.33
CA HIS A 271 10.89 5.86 2.15
C HIS A 271 10.89 4.73 3.17
N GLU A 272 11.07 3.51 2.68
CA GLU A 272 11.12 2.32 3.53
C GLU A 272 12.55 1.94 3.85
N THR A 273 12.84 1.81 5.15
CA THR A 273 14.02 1.13 5.68
C THR A 273 13.60 -0.24 6.23
N CYS A 274 14.56 -1.02 6.76
CA CYS A 274 14.39 -2.42 7.19
C CYS A 274 13.05 -2.72 7.86
N ASN A 275 12.67 -1.85 8.80
CA ASN A 275 11.55 -2.03 9.69
C ASN A 275 10.68 -0.79 9.85
N SER A 276 11.00 0.29 9.15
CA SER A 276 10.35 1.58 9.36
C SER A 276 10.04 2.26 8.04
N LEU A 277 8.89 2.92 7.97
CA LEU A 277 8.63 3.94 6.99
C LEU A 277 9.02 5.30 7.56
N HIS A 278 9.82 6.02 6.79
CA HIS A 278 10.13 7.42 6.96
C HIS A 278 9.18 8.19 6.05
N ILE A 279 8.33 9.03 6.64
CA ILE A 279 7.26 9.70 5.91
C ILE A 279 7.39 11.20 6.15
N VAL A 280 7.44 11.95 5.06
CA VAL A 280 7.25 13.41 5.10
C VAL A 280 5.90 13.75 4.51
N TYR A 281 5.18 14.64 5.18
CA TYR A 281 3.87 15.12 4.77
C TYR A 281 3.83 16.64 4.80
N LEU A 282 3.25 17.25 3.77
CA LEU A 282 3.13 18.70 3.65
C LEU A 282 1.68 19.05 3.33
N PHE A 283 1.03 19.78 4.23
CA PHE A 283 -0.31 20.31 4.00
C PHE A 283 -0.24 21.73 3.43
N TYR A 284 -1.21 22.08 2.59
CA TYR A 284 -1.38 23.44 2.10
C TYR A 284 -2.86 23.84 2.03
N PRO A 285 -3.23 25.06 2.46
CA PRO A 285 -2.46 25.98 3.31
C PRO A 285 -1.90 25.33 4.58
N THR A 286 -0.84 25.89 5.14
CA THR A 286 -0.19 25.33 6.34
C THR A 286 -1.17 25.34 7.52
N PRO A 287 -1.44 24.19 8.18
CA PRO A 287 -2.34 24.13 9.33
C PRO A 287 -1.66 24.62 10.60
N ASN A 288 -2.41 24.63 11.72
CA ASN A 288 -1.91 24.96 13.05
C ASN A 288 -1.31 26.37 13.14
N THR A 289 -1.83 27.30 12.35
CA THR A 289 -1.43 28.70 12.40
C THR A 289 -1.95 29.37 13.68
N PRO A 290 -1.19 30.29 14.29
CA PRO A 290 -1.62 31.02 15.47
C PRO A 290 -2.98 31.67 15.28
N ARG A 291 -3.84 31.62 16.30
CA ARG A 291 -5.21 32.18 16.31
C ARG A 291 -6.20 31.58 15.30
N GLY A 292 -5.78 30.58 14.50
CA GLY A 292 -6.65 29.92 13.51
C GLY A 292 -7.50 28.76 14.06
N PHE A 293 -7.21 28.28 15.27
CA PHE A 293 -7.77 27.04 15.82
C PHE A 293 -9.30 27.03 15.97
N PRO A 294 -9.96 28.05 16.55
CA PRO A 294 -11.41 28.01 16.76
C PRO A 294 -12.22 27.89 15.46
N LEU A 295 -11.71 28.46 14.36
CA LEU A 295 -12.36 28.44 13.05
C LEU A 295 -12.08 27.16 12.25
N ASN A 296 -10.93 26.52 12.52
CA ASN A 296 -10.43 25.41 11.72
C ASN A 296 -10.59 24.03 12.37
N VAL A 297 -10.69 23.94 13.70
CA VAL A 297 -10.78 22.66 14.42
C VAL A 297 -12.10 22.60 15.18
N VAL A 298 -13.16 22.20 14.48
CA VAL A 298 -14.51 22.13 15.04
C VAL A 298 -14.84 20.74 15.55
N ARG A 299 -15.80 20.64 16.47
CA ARG A 299 -16.25 19.35 17.02
C ARG A 299 -16.89 18.49 15.94
N ARG A 300 -16.70 17.17 16.08
CA ARG A 300 -17.36 16.16 15.25
C ARG A 300 -18.88 16.21 15.43
N LYS A 301 -19.64 16.12 14.33
CA LYS A 301 -21.10 15.90 14.40
C LYS A 301 -21.42 14.51 14.94
N SER A 302 -22.48 14.38 15.73
CA SER A 302 -22.82 13.17 16.48
C SER A 302 -23.02 11.91 15.61
N THR A 303 -23.36 12.03 14.30
CA THR A 303 -23.49 10.86 13.41
C THR A 303 -22.81 11.01 12.03
N LEU A 304 -22.09 9.96 11.61
CA LEU A 304 -21.41 9.89 10.31
C LEU A 304 -22.39 9.94 9.11
N ARG A 305 -23.59 9.36 9.26
CA ARG A 305 -24.60 9.30 8.19
C ARG A 305 -25.14 10.68 7.83
N GLU A 306 -25.34 11.55 8.81
CA GLU A 306 -25.79 12.93 8.58
C GLU A 306 -24.69 13.79 7.96
N SER A 307 -23.43 13.62 8.39
CA SER A 307 -22.29 14.35 7.81
C SER A 307 -22.05 14.01 6.34
N ILE A 308 -22.09 12.72 5.97
CA ILE A 308 -21.92 12.31 4.56
C ILE A 308 -23.07 12.84 3.69
N ARG A 309 -24.32 12.74 4.17
CA ARG A 309 -25.50 13.24 3.44
C ARG A 309 -25.44 14.75 3.21
N SER A 310 -25.01 15.50 4.22
CA SER A 310 -24.84 16.96 4.13
C SER A 310 -23.73 17.36 3.16
N SER A 311 -22.61 16.61 3.10
CA SER A 311 -21.49 16.91 2.21
C SER A 311 -21.75 16.51 0.75
N LEU A 312 -22.50 15.43 0.48
CA LEU A 312 -22.88 15.04 -0.88
C LEU A 312 -24.01 15.92 -1.42
N GLY A 313 -24.92 16.37 -0.56
CA GLY A 313 -26.03 17.26 -0.92
C GLY A 313 -25.60 18.68 -1.31
N SER A 314 -24.45 19.16 -0.85
CA SER A 314 -23.89 20.46 -1.26
C SER A 314 -23.15 20.40 -2.60
N SER A 315 -22.56 19.25 -2.96
CA SER A 315 -21.85 19.06 -4.24
C SER A 315 -22.77 18.93 -5.45
N LEU A 316 -24.06 18.63 -5.26
CA LEU A 316 -25.06 18.48 -6.33
C LEU A 316 -25.83 19.79 -6.64
N LYS A 317 -25.47 20.91 -6.02
CA LYS A 317 -26.09 22.23 -6.25
C LYS A 317 -25.22 23.17 -7.10
N SER A 318 -24.51 22.63 -8.10
CA SER A 318 -24.00 23.45 -9.22
C SER A 318 -24.95 23.30 -10.43
N PRO A 319 -25.32 24.40 -11.12
CA PRO A 319 -26.36 24.35 -12.15
C PRO A 319 -25.73 24.00 -13.50
N LEU A 320 -25.86 22.76 -13.93
CA LEU A 320 -25.77 22.39 -15.35
C LEU A 320 -26.60 21.14 -15.62
N GLY A 321 -27.55 21.25 -16.55
CA GLY A 321 -28.20 20.12 -17.18
C GLY A 321 -29.64 19.86 -16.76
N SER A 322 -30.53 20.83 -17.02
CA SER A 322 -31.91 20.51 -17.38
C SER A 322 -31.92 19.70 -18.69
N SER A 323 -32.93 18.84 -18.82
CA SER A 323 -33.30 18.07 -20.02
C SER A 323 -32.66 16.68 -20.17
N LEU A 324 -33.38 15.66 -19.68
CA LEU A 324 -33.89 14.54 -20.49
C LEU A 324 -34.60 13.56 -19.55
N LYS A 325 -35.89 13.80 -19.29
CA LYS A 325 -36.80 12.74 -18.86
C LYS A 325 -37.46 12.19 -20.12
N SER A 326 -37.23 10.92 -20.43
CA SER A 326 -38.18 10.13 -21.20
C SER A 326 -38.58 8.90 -20.36
N PRO A 327 -39.87 8.51 -20.37
CA PRO A 327 -40.37 7.42 -19.57
C PRO A 327 -40.38 6.11 -20.36
N LEU A 328 -39.94 5.01 -19.75
CA LEU A 328 -40.27 3.67 -20.23
C LEU A 328 -40.81 2.86 -19.04
N ARG A 329 -42.12 2.64 -19.03
CA ARG A 329 -42.75 1.63 -18.18
C ARG A 329 -43.75 0.79 -18.98
N SER A 330 -43.43 -0.50 -19.04
CA SER A 330 -44.28 -1.67 -19.28
C SER A 330 -44.71 -1.91 -20.74
N PRO A 331 -44.89 -3.18 -21.17
CA PRO A 331 -45.76 -4.15 -20.52
C PRO A 331 -45.17 -5.57 -20.38
N LEU A 332 -45.79 -6.39 -19.51
CA LEU A 332 -46.13 -7.79 -19.77
C LEU A 332 -46.93 -8.35 -18.58
N ARG A 333 -48.23 -8.57 -18.81
CA ARG A 333 -49.08 -9.47 -18.02
C ARG A 333 -50.03 -10.15 -19.01
N SER A 334 -49.71 -11.39 -19.40
CA SER A 334 -50.70 -12.45 -19.60
C SER A 334 -51.16 -12.90 -18.20
N SER A 335 -52.30 -13.48 -17.90
CA SER A 335 -53.36 -14.26 -18.57
C SER A 335 -54.50 -14.25 -17.52
N THR A 336 -55.78 -14.14 -17.82
CA THR A 336 -56.74 -15.08 -18.45
C THR A 336 -58.09 -14.37 -18.42
#